data_AF-E4XSF8-F1
#
_entry.id   AF-E4XSF8-F1
#
_cell.length_a   1.000
_cell.length_b   1.000
_cell.length_c   1.000
_cell.angle_alpha   90.00
_cell.angle_beta   90.00
_cell.angle_gamma   90.00
#
_symmetry.space_group_name_H-M   'P 1'
#
loop_
_entity.id
_entity.type
_entity.pdbx_description
1 polymer ?
#
loop_
_entity_poly.entity_id
_entity_poly.type
_entity_poly.pdbx_seq_one_letter_code
_entity_poly.pdbx_strand_id
1 'polypeptide(L)'
;MKLSTFFATVAVAFAEIVADDVCVSNGQEVSCDSQPTQPSVRSGRTEADRDPYQELYIDLKAMAENLWLRNGLTGEDAFDDRKYWAYGCHCNLLGMRPITDMGKGRPKDAFDTKCKAYKECQQCVKKNHGDECIGDLVVYTWKWANKQGTFVGLNAAGSCPRELFECDKRFVYDMLAEKDVFDDQFHAFYGGFDNRDPEQCYSNGGVPVEHKCCGGHDQSFLWMNKNKNTCCATQDGKSGYVKASGFSCPHGEF
;
A
#
# COMPACT_ATOMS: atom_id res chain seq x y z
N MET A 1 31.79 36.89 -1.42
CA MET A 1 31.46 35.62 -2.12
C MET A 1 30.40 34.90 -1.31
N LYS A 2 29.20 34.72 -1.86
CA LYS A 2 28.15 33.90 -1.23
C LYS A 2 28.40 32.45 -1.66
N LEU A 3 28.76 31.57 -0.73
CA LEU A 3 28.80 30.13 -0.98
C LEU A 3 27.36 29.64 -1.04
N SER A 4 26.89 29.28 -2.24
CA SER A 4 25.69 28.48 -2.40
C SER A 4 26.08 27.02 -2.20
N THR A 5 25.63 26.43 -1.09
CA THR A 5 25.78 25.00 -0.82
C THR A 5 24.87 24.24 -1.78
N PHE A 6 25.46 23.50 -2.72
CA PHE A 6 24.74 22.52 -3.52
C PHE A 6 24.38 21.34 -2.62
N PHE A 7 23.08 21.14 -2.34
CA PHE A 7 22.60 19.86 -1.83
C PHE A 7 22.70 18.86 -2.97
N ALA A 8 23.64 17.91 -2.87
CA ALA A 8 23.67 16.77 -3.74
C ALA A 8 22.46 15.89 -3.42
N THR A 9 21.52 15.79 -4.34
CA THR A 9 20.44 14.81 -4.28
C THR A 9 21.06 13.43 -4.52
N VAL A 10 21.32 12.69 -3.45
CA VAL A 10 21.76 11.29 -3.55
C VAL A 10 20.53 10.47 -3.92
N ALA A 11 20.56 9.83 -5.09
CA ALA A 11 19.62 8.78 -5.41
C ALA A 11 19.98 7.57 -4.54
N VAL A 12 19.08 7.15 -3.64
CA VAL A 12 19.28 5.95 -2.84
C VAL A 12 19.17 4.75 -3.77
N ALA A 13 20.26 3.99 -3.89
CA ALA A 13 20.21 2.66 -4.47
C ALA A 13 19.65 1.72 -3.38
N PHE A 14 18.46 1.15 -3.58
CA PHE A 14 17.67 0.41 -2.58
C PHE A 14 18.23 -0.96 -2.14
N ALA A 15 19.55 -1.16 -2.19
CA ALA A 15 20.20 -2.30 -1.55
C ALA A 15 20.51 -2.05 -0.06
N GLU A 16 20.33 -0.81 0.43
CA GLU A 16 20.62 -0.42 1.81
C GLU A 16 19.33 -0.07 2.58
N ILE A 17 19.32 -0.44 3.85
CA ILE A 17 18.23 -0.13 4.78
C ILE A 17 18.04 1.40 4.86
N VAL A 18 16.84 1.91 4.53
CA VAL A 18 16.45 3.28 4.90
C VAL A 18 16.73 3.49 6.38
N ALA A 19 17.62 4.44 6.65
CA ALA A 19 18.13 4.73 7.98
C ALA A 19 17.01 5.23 8.90
N ASP A 20 17.23 5.03 10.19
CA ASP A 20 16.30 5.46 11.23
C ASP A 20 16.03 6.96 11.16
N ASP A 21 14.75 7.32 11.25
CA ASP A 21 14.25 8.69 11.25
C ASP A 21 14.58 9.53 9.99
N VAL A 22 15.09 8.91 8.93
CA VAL A 22 15.24 9.54 7.61
C VAL A 22 13.93 9.54 6.85
N CYS A 23 13.58 10.69 6.29
CA CYS A 23 12.34 10.89 5.56
C CYS A 23 12.52 10.59 4.08
N VAL A 24 11.63 9.76 3.54
CA VAL A 24 11.64 9.30 2.16
C VAL A 24 10.31 9.69 1.50
N SER A 25 10.40 10.10 0.23
CA SER A 25 9.25 10.46 -0.59
C SER A 25 9.58 10.14 -2.04
N ASN A 26 8.73 9.35 -2.71
CA ASN A 26 8.94 8.91 -4.08
C ASN A 26 10.32 8.28 -4.31
N GLY A 27 10.75 7.45 -3.35
CA GLY A 27 12.05 6.81 -3.35
C GLY A 27 13.27 7.74 -3.26
N GLN A 28 13.11 8.96 -2.73
CA GLN A 28 14.22 9.87 -2.47
C GLN A 28 14.22 10.30 -1.02
N GLU A 29 15.40 10.44 -0.43
CA GLU A 29 15.54 11.15 0.84
C GLU A 29 15.13 12.61 0.66
N VAL A 30 14.31 13.09 1.58
CA VAL A 30 13.78 14.45 1.61
C VAL A 30 13.90 15.03 3.01
N SER A 31 13.73 16.34 3.15
CA SER A 31 13.61 16.95 4.47
C SER A 31 12.31 16.47 5.14
N CYS A 32 12.38 16.13 6.42
CA CYS A 32 11.19 15.81 7.20
C CYS A 32 10.24 17.01 7.39
N ASP A 33 10.76 18.23 7.22
CA ASP A 33 9.99 19.47 7.35
C ASP A 33 9.28 19.88 6.05
N SER A 34 9.68 19.31 4.91
CA SER A 34 9.01 19.58 3.63
C SER A 34 7.71 18.80 3.54
N GLN A 35 6.64 19.34 4.11
CA GLN A 35 5.28 18.88 3.82
C GLN A 35 4.87 19.41 2.43
N PRO A 36 4.60 18.55 1.43
CA PRO A 36 3.90 18.99 0.24
C PRO A 36 2.51 19.48 0.66
N THR A 37 2.23 20.77 0.49
CA THR A 37 0.92 21.36 0.77
C THR A 37 -0.15 20.97 -0.26
N GLN A 38 0.26 20.28 -1.33
CA GLN A 38 -0.58 19.75 -2.40
C GLN A 38 -0.11 18.33 -2.78
N PRO A 39 -0.97 17.48 -3.34
CA PRO A 39 -0.54 16.21 -3.95
C PRO A 39 0.49 16.53 -5.04
N SER A 40 1.76 16.19 -4.82
CA SER A 40 2.73 16.23 -5.89
C SER A 40 2.48 15.03 -6.78
N VAL A 41 2.03 15.27 -8.01
CA VAL A 41 1.98 14.22 -9.04
C VAL A 41 3.41 13.82 -9.35
N ARG A 42 3.67 12.51 -9.45
CA ARG A 42 4.98 12.00 -9.91
C ARG A 42 5.35 12.65 -11.25
N SER A 43 6.30 13.58 -11.23
CA SER A 43 6.86 14.20 -12.44
C SER A 43 7.96 13.29 -13.01
N GLY A 44 7.83 12.93 -14.30
CA GLY A 44 8.75 12.04 -14.99
C GLY A 44 10.16 12.62 -15.12
N ARG A 45 11.18 11.91 -14.61
CA ARG A 45 12.56 12.01 -15.12
C ARG A 45 12.66 11.33 -16.49
N THR A 46 13.74 11.68 -17.20
CA THR A 46 14.07 11.35 -18.59
C THR A 46 13.91 9.87 -18.95
N GLU A 47 13.33 9.61 -20.13
CA GLU A 47 12.80 8.34 -20.64
C GLU A 47 13.81 7.19 -20.90
N ALA A 48 15.12 7.45 -20.90
CA ALA A 48 16.05 6.54 -21.60
C ALA A 48 16.32 5.19 -20.91
N ASP A 49 16.11 5.04 -19.60
CA ASP A 49 16.43 3.80 -18.84
C ASP A 49 15.35 3.40 -17.81
N ARG A 50 14.15 3.99 -17.85
CA ARG A 50 13.14 3.79 -16.82
C ARG A 50 12.24 2.60 -17.11
N ASP A 51 12.11 1.70 -16.14
CA ASP A 51 10.94 0.83 -16.02
C ASP A 51 9.80 1.67 -15.42
N PRO A 52 8.79 2.09 -16.22
CA PRO A 52 7.68 2.90 -15.73
C PRO A 52 6.84 2.18 -14.68
N TYR A 53 6.91 0.85 -14.60
CA TYR A 53 6.21 0.08 -13.58
C TYR A 53 6.90 0.22 -12.22
N GLN A 54 8.24 0.28 -12.18
CA GLN A 54 8.99 0.45 -10.92
C GLN A 54 8.69 1.75 -10.18
N GLU A 55 8.34 2.80 -10.91
CA GLU A 55 8.06 4.11 -10.32
C GLU A 55 6.73 4.15 -9.57
N LEU A 56 5.79 3.26 -9.91
CA LEU A 56 4.42 3.31 -9.40
C LEU A 56 4.32 2.78 -7.96
N TYR A 57 5.23 1.90 -7.57
CA TYR A 57 5.26 1.27 -6.25
C TYR A 57 6.59 1.54 -5.53
N ILE A 58 7.35 2.57 -5.93
CA ILE A 58 8.72 2.79 -5.41
C ILE A 58 8.76 2.87 -3.88
N ASP A 59 7.83 3.60 -3.25
CA ASP A 59 7.76 3.72 -1.80
C ASP A 59 7.25 2.44 -1.13
N LEU A 60 6.26 1.76 -1.73
CA LEU A 60 5.76 0.47 -1.26
C LEU A 60 6.89 -0.59 -1.25
N LYS A 61 7.65 -0.67 -2.35
CA LYS A 61 8.82 -1.54 -2.50
C LYS A 61 9.86 -1.21 -1.43
N ALA A 62 10.25 0.06 -1.32
CA ALA A 62 11.26 0.50 -0.36
C ALA A 62 10.86 0.20 1.09
N MET A 63 9.57 0.37 1.45
CA MET A 63 9.06 -0.03 2.76
C MET A 63 9.12 -1.56 2.96
N ALA A 64 8.78 -2.35 1.95
CA ALA A 64 8.86 -3.81 2.04
C ALA A 64 10.30 -4.31 2.20
N GLU A 65 11.22 -3.82 1.38
CA GLU A 65 12.66 -4.12 1.49
C GLU A 65 13.20 -3.73 2.87
N ASN A 66 12.87 -2.52 3.34
CA ASN A 66 13.27 -2.05 4.66
C ASN A 66 12.74 -2.95 5.79
N LEU A 67 11.47 -3.35 5.71
CA LEU A 67 10.86 -4.20 6.73
C LEU A 67 11.48 -5.60 6.72
N TRP A 68 11.75 -6.19 5.56
CA TRP A 68 12.41 -7.49 5.44
C TRP A 68 13.81 -7.47 6.06
N LEU A 69 14.64 -6.50 5.68
CA LEU A 69 15.99 -6.35 6.21
C LEU A 69 15.99 -6.19 7.73
N ARG A 70 15.05 -5.41 8.28
CA ARG A 70 14.89 -5.23 9.74
C ARG A 70 14.45 -6.50 10.47
N ASN A 71 13.82 -7.43 9.76
CA ASN A 71 13.44 -8.75 10.28
C ASN A 71 14.52 -9.82 10.00
N GLY A 72 15.71 -9.43 9.53
CA GLY A 72 16.82 -10.33 9.25
C GLY A 72 16.64 -11.16 7.98
N LEU A 73 15.66 -10.84 7.15
CA LEU A 73 15.37 -11.54 5.90
C LEU A 73 16.28 -10.97 4.79
N THR A 74 17.28 -11.76 4.41
CA THR A 74 18.35 -11.38 3.46
C THR A 74 18.66 -12.54 2.51
N GLY A 75 19.44 -12.30 1.46
CA GLY A 75 19.81 -13.36 0.52
C GLY A 75 18.59 -13.92 -0.21
N GLU A 76 18.39 -15.24 -0.13
CA GLU A 76 17.24 -15.92 -0.73
C GLU A 76 15.90 -15.58 -0.04
N ASP A 77 15.95 -15.17 1.24
CA ASP A 77 14.78 -14.75 2.01
C ASP A 77 14.48 -13.25 1.86
N ALA A 78 15.32 -12.50 1.14
CA ALA A 78 15.10 -11.08 0.91
C ALA A 78 13.77 -10.82 0.20
N PHE A 79 13.27 -9.59 0.32
CA PHE A 79 12.09 -9.18 -0.42
C PHE A 79 12.37 -9.29 -1.93
N ASP A 80 11.69 -10.21 -2.60
CA ASP A 80 11.69 -10.31 -4.06
C ASP A 80 10.37 -9.81 -4.59
N ASP A 81 10.43 -8.67 -5.24
CA ASP A 81 9.27 -8.01 -5.77
C ASP A 81 8.65 -8.73 -6.97
N ARG A 82 9.48 -9.40 -7.78
CA ARG A 82 9.06 -10.26 -8.89
C ARG A 82 8.27 -11.46 -8.41
N LYS A 83 8.47 -11.91 -7.17
CA LYS A 83 7.70 -12.99 -6.55
C LYS A 83 6.28 -12.54 -6.21
N TYR A 84 6.11 -11.32 -5.70
CA TYR A 84 4.85 -10.89 -5.11
C TYR A 84 3.93 -10.12 -6.06
N TRP A 85 4.47 -9.40 -7.05
CA TRP A 85 3.67 -8.50 -7.91
C TRP A 85 2.95 -9.17 -9.08
N ALA A 86 3.25 -10.41 -9.43
CA ALA A 86 2.57 -11.13 -10.52
C ALA A 86 1.76 -12.34 -9.98
N TYR A 87 1.26 -12.20 -8.75
CA TYR A 87 0.66 -13.29 -8.00
C TYR A 87 -0.87 -13.26 -7.96
N GLY A 88 -1.49 -14.42 -8.13
CA GLY A 88 -2.91 -14.64 -7.90
C GLY A 88 -3.83 -13.73 -8.71
N CYS A 89 -5.04 -13.57 -8.21
CA CYS A 89 -6.10 -12.83 -8.88
C CYS A 89 -6.05 -11.32 -8.63
N HIS A 90 -5.43 -10.90 -7.53
CA HIS A 90 -5.43 -9.51 -7.07
C HIS A 90 -4.04 -8.90 -6.95
N CYS A 91 -2.95 -9.65 -6.78
CA CYS A 91 -1.62 -9.05 -6.69
C CYS A 91 -1.01 -8.63 -8.03
N ASN A 92 -1.64 -8.90 -9.19
CA ASN A 92 -1.07 -8.57 -10.51
C ASN A 92 -0.91 -7.06 -10.74
N LEU A 93 0.17 -6.49 -10.20
CA LEU A 93 0.61 -5.10 -10.31
C LEU A 93 1.38 -4.85 -11.63
N LEU A 94 1.11 -5.63 -12.68
CA LEU A 94 1.78 -5.54 -13.98
C LEU A 94 0.81 -5.02 -15.05
N GLY A 95 0.65 -3.70 -15.09
CA GLY A 95 -0.26 -3.02 -16.00
C GLY A 95 -0.19 -1.50 -15.85
N MET A 96 -0.96 -0.75 -16.65
CA MET A 96 -0.89 0.72 -16.66
C MET A 96 -1.40 1.40 -15.38
N ARG A 97 -2.16 0.66 -14.56
CA ARG A 97 -2.83 1.09 -13.33
C ARG A 97 -2.77 -0.03 -12.28
N PRO A 98 -1.56 -0.43 -11.87
CA PRO A 98 -1.36 -1.65 -11.09
C PRO A 98 -2.04 -1.60 -9.72
N ILE A 99 -2.12 -0.42 -9.09
CA ILE A 99 -2.69 -0.25 -7.76
C ILE A 99 -4.22 -0.15 -7.82
N THR A 100 -4.75 0.54 -8.84
CA THR A 100 -6.20 0.81 -8.97
C THR A 100 -7.00 -0.26 -9.69
N ASP A 101 -6.37 -1.15 -10.48
CA ASP A 101 -7.06 -2.29 -11.07
C ASP A 101 -7.33 -3.37 -10.01
N MET A 102 -8.60 -3.56 -9.64
CA MET A 102 -9.03 -4.41 -8.52
C MET A 102 -8.76 -5.92 -8.70
N GLY A 103 -8.43 -6.36 -9.91
CA GLY A 103 -8.45 -7.79 -10.23
C GLY A 103 -9.88 -8.35 -10.25
N LYS A 104 -10.01 -9.68 -10.34
CA LYS A 104 -11.32 -10.34 -10.51
C LYS A 104 -11.39 -11.63 -9.70
N GLY A 105 -12.61 -12.11 -9.46
CA GLY A 105 -12.81 -13.41 -8.85
C GLY A 105 -12.54 -13.44 -7.34
N ARG A 106 -12.32 -14.65 -6.83
CA ARG A 106 -11.95 -14.90 -5.44
C ARG A 106 -10.43 -14.95 -5.32
N PRO A 107 -9.85 -14.45 -4.21
CA PRO A 107 -8.44 -14.64 -3.93
C PRO A 107 -8.05 -16.12 -3.92
N LYS A 108 -6.84 -16.42 -4.37
CA LYS A 108 -6.30 -17.79 -4.40
C LYS A 108 -5.92 -18.35 -3.04
N ASP A 109 -5.38 -17.50 -2.18
CA ASP A 109 -4.92 -17.87 -0.87
C ASP A 109 -4.93 -16.68 0.09
N ALA A 110 -4.25 -16.82 1.23
CA ALA A 110 -4.15 -15.78 2.24
C ALA A 110 -3.35 -14.55 1.75
N PHE A 111 -2.31 -14.74 0.94
CA PHE A 111 -1.50 -13.65 0.40
C PHE A 111 -2.29 -12.83 -0.63
N ASP A 112 -2.94 -13.48 -1.59
CA ASP A 112 -3.81 -12.84 -2.59
C ASP A 112 -5.01 -12.14 -1.92
N THR A 113 -5.47 -12.65 -0.77
CA THR A 113 -6.48 -11.97 0.05
C THR A 113 -5.96 -10.62 0.58
N LYS A 114 -4.67 -10.50 0.92
CA LYS A 114 -4.07 -9.21 1.34
C LYS A 114 -3.94 -8.26 0.18
N CYS A 115 -3.57 -8.74 -1.01
CA CYS A 115 -3.54 -7.91 -2.22
C CYS A 115 -4.92 -7.35 -2.56
N LYS A 116 -5.97 -8.16 -2.42
CA LYS A 116 -7.35 -7.69 -2.55
C LYS A 116 -7.68 -6.62 -1.51
N ALA A 117 -7.36 -6.86 -0.24
CA ALA A 117 -7.63 -5.90 0.84
C ALA A 117 -6.86 -4.58 0.65
N TYR A 118 -5.63 -4.63 0.16
CA TYR A 118 -4.83 -3.46 -0.21
C TYR A 118 -5.51 -2.63 -1.30
N LYS A 119 -5.94 -3.25 -2.39
CA LYS A 119 -6.64 -2.56 -3.48
C LYS A 119 -7.99 -2.00 -3.04
N GLU A 120 -8.69 -2.71 -2.16
CA GLU A 120 -9.92 -2.22 -1.54
C GLU A 120 -9.69 -1.02 -0.61
N CYS A 121 -8.56 -0.98 0.11
CA CYS A 121 -8.14 0.18 0.89
C CYS A 121 -7.92 1.39 -0.04
N GLN A 122 -7.16 1.20 -1.13
CA GLN A 122 -6.91 2.22 -2.16
C GLN A 122 -8.22 2.75 -2.77
N GLN A 123 -9.17 1.87 -3.07
CA GLN A 123 -10.50 2.24 -3.55
C GLN A 123 -11.27 3.09 -2.53
N CYS A 124 -11.16 2.78 -1.24
CA CYS A 124 -11.76 3.58 -0.18
C CYS A 124 -11.16 4.97 -0.07
N VAL A 125 -9.83 5.09 -0.16
CA VAL A 125 -9.16 6.39 -0.14
C VAL A 125 -9.63 7.24 -1.31
N LYS A 126 -9.66 6.68 -2.53
CA LYS A 126 -10.20 7.36 -3.71
C LYS A 126 -11.64 7.79 -3.52
N LYS A 127 -12.50 6.93 -2.96
CA LYS A 127 -13.90 7.27 -2.67
C LYS A 127 -14.04 8.41 -1.66
N ASN A 128 -13.14 8.49 -0.69
CA ASN A 128 -13.16 9.51 0.36
C ASN A 128 -12.64 10.88 -0.12
N HIS A 129 -11.60 10.89 -0.97
CA HIS A 129 -10.89 12.11 -1.40
C HIS A 129 -11.17 12.57 -2.83
N GLY A 130 -11.87 11.77 -3.63
CA GLY A 130 -12.19 12.07 -5.03
C GLY A 130 -11.25 11.39 -6.03
N ASP A 131 -11.58 11.54 -7.31
CA ASP A 131 -10.99 10.76 -8.40
C ASP A 131 -9.49 11.01 -8.63
N GLU A 132 -8.96 12.15 -8.19
CA GLU A 132 -7.52 12.48 -8.29
C GLU A 132 -6.68 11.83 -7.19
N CYS A 133 -7.31 11.30 -6.13
CA CYS A 133 -6.61 10.62 -5.05
C CYS A 133 -6.36 9.15 -5.41
N ILE A 134 -5.33 8.94 -6.23
CA ILE A 134 -4.98 7.63 -6.77
C ILE A 134 -3.55 7.27 -6.33
N GLY A 135 -3.38 6.10 -5.71
CA GLY A 135 -2.08 5.59 -5.24
C GLY A 135 -1.02 5.46 -6.33
N ASP A 136 -1.42 5.28 -7.59
CA ASP A 136 -0.49 5.26 -8.73
C ASP A 136 0.21 6.63 -8.96
N LEU A 137 -0.41 7.74 -8.55
CA LEU A 137 0.00 9.10 -8.94
C LEU A 137 0.41 9.99 -7.77
N VAL A 138 -0.23 9.81 -6.61
CA VAL A 138 -0.03 10.66 -5.43
C VAL A 138 1.17 10.17 -4.64
N VAL A 139 2.08 11.11 -4.37
CA VAL A 139 3.25 10.88 -3.52
C VAL A 139 2.93 11.23 -2.07
N TYR A 140 3.47 10.45 -1.14
CA TYR A 140 3.46 10.70 0.30
C TYR A 140 4.88 10.65 0.86
N THR A 141 5.06 11.21 2.06
CA THR A 141 6.34 11.20 2.77
C THR A 141 6.23 10.30 4.00
N TRP A 142 7.19 9.40 4.14
CA TRP A 142 7.24 8.42 5.20
C TRP A 142 8.64 8.31 5.80
N LYS A 143 8.75 7.69 6.97
CA LYS A 143 10.03 7.30 7.57
C LYS A 143 9.88 6.05 8.41
N TRP A 144 10.99 5.34 8.65
CA TRP A 144 11.07 4.41 9.78
C TRP A 144 11.31 5.19 11.07
N ALA A 145 10.34 5.17 11.98
CA ALA A 145 10.47 5.89 13.24
C ALA A 145 11.02 4.94 14.32
N ASN A 146 12.30 5.08 14.65
CA ASN A 146 13.03 4.12 15.48
C ASN A 146 12.39 3.92 16.85
N LYS A 147 11.99 5.01 17.51
CA LYS A 147 11.35 4.95 18.83
C LYS A 147 10.04 4.17 18.84
N GLN A 148 9.33 4.14 17.72
CA GLN A 148 8.05 3.44 17.57
C GLN A 148 8.22 2.05 16.94
N GLY A 149 9.37 1.75 16.35
CA GLY A 149 9.62 0.49 15.65
C GLY A 149 8.67 0.26 14.47
N THR A 150 8.26 1.32 13.77
CA THR A 150 7.30 1.23 12.66
C THR A 150 7.49 2.35 11.64
N PHE A 151 6.95 2.15 10.43
CA PHE A 151 6.74 3.24 9.48
C PHE A 151 5.74 4.28 10.01
N VAL A 152 6.05 5.55 9.77
CA VAL A 152 5.20 6.71 10.09
C VAL A 152 5.09 7.61 8.87
N GLY A 153 3.86 7.93 8.49
CA GLY A 153 3.55 8.93 7.47
C GLY A 153 3.66 10.33 8.06
N LEU A 154 4.20 11.27 7.29
CA LEU A 154 4.35 12.65 7.74
C LEU A 154 3.24 13.56 7.23
N ASN A 155 2.55 13.20 6.15
CA ASN A 155 1.43 13.99 5.64
C ASN A 155 0.32 14.13 6.70
N ALA A 156 -0.41 15.26 6.61
CA ALA A 156 -1.49 15.59 7.53
C ALA A 156 -2.52 14.44 7.65
N ALA A 157 -2.90 14.11 8.89
CA ALA A 157 -3.90 13.09 9.16
C ALA A 157 -5.23 13.41 8.47
N GLY A 158 -5.83 12.41 7.81
CA GLY A 158 -7.03 12.56 7.01
C GLY A 158 -6.82 13.23 5.65
N SER A 159 -5.58 13.44 5.20
CA SER A 159 -5.32 13.84 3.81
C SER A 159 -5.20 12.62 2.90
N CYS A 160 -5.52 12.79 1.62
CA CYS A 160 -5.29 11.79 0.57
C CYS A 160 -3.91 11.09 0.67
N PRO A 161 -2.76 11.79 0.61
CA PRO A 161 -1.45 11.13 0.68
C PRO A 161 -1.23 10.36 1.99
N ARG A 162 -1.81 10.85 3.10
CA ARG A 162 -1.71 10.15 4.38
C ARG A 162 -2.48 8.84 4.37
N GLU A 163 -3.71 8.82 3.89
CA GLU A 163 -4.52 7.61 3.89
C GLU A 163 -4.03 6.58 2.86
N LEU A 164 -3.43 7.03 1.74
CA LEU A 164 -2.69 6.15 0.81
C LEU A 164 -1.49 5.49 1.50
N PHE A 165 -0.69 6.27 2.23
CA PHE A 165 0.42 5.74 3.03
C PHE A 165 -0.05 4.66 4.01
N GLU A 166 -1.17 4.87 4.71
CA GLU A 166 -1.65 3.87 5.68
C GLU A 166 -2.10 2.57 5.00
N CYS A 167 -2.62 2.64 3.76
CA CYS A 167 -2.88 1.44 2.95
C CYS A 167 -1.59 0.68 2.62
N ASP A 168 -0.57 1.38 2.12
CA ASP A 168 0.72 0.78 1.75
C ASP A 168 1.43 0.20 2.96
N LYS A 169 1.50 0.96 4.07
CA LYS A 169 2.05 0.50 5.34
C LYS A 169 1.39 -0.79 5.79
N ARG A 170 0.05 -0.81 5.82
CA ARG A 170 -0.70 -2.01 6.23
C ARG A 170 -0.36 -3.20 5.33
N PHE A 171 -0.33 -2.98 4.02
CA PHE A 171 -0.03 -4.03 3.07
C PHE A 171 1.38 -4.60 3.25
N VAL A 172 2.40 -3.77 3.47
CA VAL A 172 3.78 -4.23 3.72
C VAL A 172 3.87 -5.17 4.93
N TYR A 173 3.18 -4.85 6.03
CA TYR A 173 3.11 -5.74 7.19
C TYR A 173 2.35 -7.03 6.90
N ASP A 174 1.24 -6.94 6.17
CA ASP A 174 0.47 -8.11 5.75
C ASP A 174 1.28 -9.02 4.81
N MET A 175 2.10 -8.45 3.91
CA MET A 175 3.00 -9.21 3.04
C MET A 175 4.01 -10.00 3.87
N LEU A 176 4.62 -9.37 4.89
CA LEU A 176 5.58 -10.05 5.76
C LEU A 176 4.94 -11.21 6.51
N ALA A 177 3.71 -10.99 7.01
CA ALA A 177 2.97 -11.99 7.76
C ALA A 177 2.59 -13.22 6.91
N GLU A 178 2.34 -13.03 5.62
CA GLU A 178 1.90 -14.10 4.70
C GLU A 178 3.01 -14.57 3.73
N LYS A 179 4.27 -14.17 3.96
CA LYS A 179 5.40 -14.41 3.03
C LYS A 179 5.62 -15.89 2.67
N ASP A 180 5.24 -16.79 3.57
CA ASP A 180 5.43 -18.24 3.46
C ASP A 180 4.26 -18.95 2.78
N VAL A 181 3.19 -18.23 2.42
CA VAL A 181 2.00 -18.78 1.75
C VAL A 181 2.18 -18.83 0.23
N PHE A 182 3.20 -18.16 -0.29
CA PHE A 182 3.47 -18.08 -1.72
C PHE A 182 3.58 -19.46 -2.39
N ASP A 183 2.92 -19.59 -3.53
CA ASP A 183 2.87 -20.80 -4.35
C ASP A 183 3.09 -20.45 -5.83
N ASP A 184 4.15 -21.02 -6.42
CA ASP A 184 4.52 -20.79 -7.83
C ASP A 184 3.36 -21.03 -8.80
N GLN A 185 2.44 -21.95 -8.50
CA GLN A 185 1.31 -22.27 -9.38
C GLN A 185 0.34 -21.09 -9.60
N PHE A 186 0.31 -20.13 -8.67
CA PHE A 186 -0.51 -18.92 -8.77
C PHE A 186 0.27 -17.72 -9.32
N HIS A 187 1.54 -17.91 -9.70
CA HIS A 187 2.38 -16.86 -10.24
C HIS A 187 2.35 -16.84 -11.78
N ALA A 188 2.22 -15.65 -12.37
CA ALA A 188 2.06 -15.50 -13.81
C ALA A 188 3.26 -16.04 -14.62
N PHE A 189 4.47 -15.89 -14.11
CA PHE A 189 5.69 -16.31 -14.82
C PHE A 189 6.28 -17.62 -14.34
N TYR A 190 6.00 -18.05 -13.10
CA TYR A 190 6.60 -19.26 -12.54
C TYR A 190 5.69 -20.49 -12.74
N GLY A 191 4.37 -20.29 -12.60
CA GLY A 191 3.36 -21.34 -12.80
C GLY A 191 2.51 -21.17 -14.06
N GLY A 192 2.67 -20.07 -14.81
CA GLY A 192 1.85 -19.78 -15.99
C GLY A 192 0.41 -19.36 -15.67
N PHE A 193 0.18 -18.81 -14.47
CA PHE A 193 -1.14 -18.34 -14.02
C PHE A 193 -1.61 -17.13 -14.86
N ASP A 194 -2.86 -17.16 -15.33
CA ASP A 194 -3.49 -16.03 -16.02
C ASP A 194 -4.63 -15.46 -15.18
N ASN A 195 -4.39 -14.31 -14.56
CA ASN A 195 -5.40 -13.65 -13.74
C ASN A 195 -6.55 -13.01 -14.55
N ARG A 196 -6.45 -13.01 -15.88
CA ARG A 196 -7.50 -12.56 -16.80
C ARG A 196 -8.39 -13.71 -17.25
N ASP A 197 -7.94 -14.94 -17.09
CA ASP A 197 -8.72 -16.14 -17.37
C ASP A 197 -9.84 -16.29 -16.33
N PRO A 198 -11.13 -16.22 -16.74
CA PRO A 198 -12.25 -16.37 -15.83
C PRO A 198 -12.35 -17.76 -15.19
N GLU A 199 -11.73 -18.79 -15.78
CA GLU A 199 -11.69 -20.13 -15.17
C GLU A 199 -10.68 -20.18 -14.02
N GLN A 200 -9.60 -19.39 -14.11
CA GLN A 200 -8.62 -19.26 -13.05
C GLN A 200 -9.11 -18.28 -11.98
N CYS A 201 -9.60 -17.10 -12.34
CA CYS A 201 -10.13 -16.11 -11.40
C CYS A 201 -11.67 -16.10 -11.39
N TYR A 202 -12.25 -17.26 -11.12
CA TYR A 202 -13.71 -17.40 -11.07
C TYR A 202 -14.32 -16.76 -9.82
N SER A 203 -15.57 -16.32 -9.96
CA SER A 203 -16.43 -15.94 -8.84
C SER A 203 -17.58 -16.93 -8.73
N ASN A 204 -17.73 -17.58 -7.58
CA ASN A 204 -18.93 -18.36 -7.29
C ASN A 204 -20.03 -17.35 -6.97
N GLY A 205 -20.79 -16.96 -7.99
CA GLY A 205 -21.86 -15.96 -7.90
C GLY A 205 -22.55 -15.97 -6.54
N GLY A 206 -22.37 -14.90 -5.79
CA GLY A 206 -22.94 -14.72 -4.46
C GLY A 206 -24.02 -13.66 -4.49
N VAL A 207 -24.88 -13.66 -3.47
CA VAL A 207 -25.81 -12.56 -3.24
C VAL A 207 -24.99 -11.27 -3.11
N PRO A 208 -25.30 -10.20 -3.88
CA PRO A 208 -24.63 -8.93 -3.74
C PRO A 208 -24.67 -8.47 -2.28
N VAL A 209 -23.50 -8.16 -1.74
CA VAL A 209 -23.36 -7.69 -0.37
C VAL A 209 -23.08 -6.19 -0.43
N GLU A 210 -23.77 -5.43 0.41
CA GLU A 210 -23.47 -4.01 0.58
C GLU A 210 -22.18 -3.86 1.40
N HIS A 211 -21.24 -3.09 0.86
CA HIS A 211 -19.96 -2.81 1.52
C HIS A 211 -19.81 -1.32 1.83
N LYS A 212 -19.09 -1.01 2.92
CA LYS A 212 -18.74 0.36 3.34
C LYS A 212 -17.25 0.43 3.67
N CYS A 213 -16.64 1.59 3.40
CA CYS A 213 -15.29 1.91 3.87
C CYS A 213 -15.31 2.26 5.36
N CYS A 214 -14.44 1.62 6.15
CA CYS A 214 -14.28 1.87 7.58
C CYS A 214 -12.80 2.10 7.89
N GLY A 215 -12.45 3.16 8.63
CA GLY A 215 -11.06 3.57 8.83
C GLY A 215 -10.81 4.99 8.36
N GLY A 216 -9.60 5.24 7.88
CA GLY A 216 -9.15 6.56 7.42
C GLY A 216 -8.46 7.36 8.52
N HIS A 217 -8.25 8.64 8.27
CA HIS A 217 -7.49 9.58 9.09
C HIS A 217 -6.01 9.21 9.23
N ASP A 218 -5.67 8.42 10.24
CA ASP A 218 -4.34 7.90 10.56
C ASP A 218 -4.33 6.36 10.61
N GLN A 219 -5.35 5.72 10.05
CA GLN A 219 -5.50 4.28 9.94
C GLN A 219 -5.87 3.86 8.51
N SER A 220 -5.48 2.65 8.11
CA SER A 220 -5.86 2.07 6.82
C SER A 220 -7.38 1.88 6.74
N PHE A 221 -7.97 2.11 5.57
CA PHE A 221 -9.35 1.71 5.33
C PHE A 221 -9.51 0.19 5.22
N LEU A 222 -10.68 -0.28 5.64
CA LEU A 222 -11.17 -1.63 5.50
C LEU A 222 -12.47 -1.61 4.70
N TRP A 223 -12.55 -2.46 3.68
CA TRP A 223 -13.75 -2.68 2.90
C TRP A 223 -14.64 -3.70 3.60
N MET A 224 -15.60 -3.17 4.34
CA MET A 224 -16.38 -3.92 5.32
C MET A 224 -17.71 -4.37 4.72
N ASN A 225 -18.01 -5.66 4.85
CA ASN A 225 -19.34 -6.23 4.62
C ASN A 225 -20.32 -5.76 5.72
N LYS A 226 -21.34 -4.96 5.38
CA LYS A 226 -22.32 -4.41 6.32
C LYS A 226 -23.29 -5.43 6.91
N ASN A 227 -23.45 -6.60 6.27
CA ASN A 227 -24.33 -7.65 6.79
C ASN A 227 -23.71 -8.37 8.00
N LYS A 228 -22.38 -8.29 8.14
CA LYS A 228 -21.64 -8.98 9.21
C LYS A 228 -20.95 -8.04 10.17
N ASN A 229 -20.77 -6.78 9.79
CA ASN A 229 -19.97 -5.83 10.54
C ASN A 229 -20.59 -4.43 10.58
N THR A 230 -20.21 -3.68 11.60
CA THR A 230 -20.49 -2.26 11.82
C THR A 230 -19.17 -1.51 11.95
N CYS A 231 -19.12 -0.27 11.43
CA CYS A 231 -17.96 0.61 11.61
C CYS A 231 -18.17 1.46 12.87
N CYS A 232 -17.31 1.29 13.87
CA CYS A 232 -17.36 2.02 15.12
C CYS A 232 -16.37 3.18 15.12
N ALA A 233 -16.75 4.33 15.65
CA ALA A 233 -15.87 5.47 15.77
C ALA A 233 -14.74 5.21 16.77
N THR A 234 -13.54 5.68 16.44
CA THR A 234 -12.44 5.82 17.41
C THR A 234 -12.81 6.84 18.49
N GLN A 235 -12.06 6.84 19.61
CA GLN A 235 -12.34 7.74 20.73
C GLN A 235 -12.32 9.23 20.34
N ASP A 236 -11.45 9.60 19.41
CA ASP A 236 -11.36 10.98 18.89
C ASP A 236 -12.38 11.29 17.79
N GLY A 237 -13.15 10.30 17.34
CA GLY A 237 -14.20 10.42 16.32
C GLY A 237 -13.67 10.69 14.91
N LYS A 238 -12.37 10.54 14.65
CA LYS A 238 -11.77 10.89 13.35
C LYS A 238 -11.58 9.70 12.42
N SER A 239 -11.55 8.48 12.97
CA SER A 239 -11.41 7.24 12.21
C SER A 239 -12.46 6.22 12.65
N GLY A 240 -12.49 5.09 11.95
CA GLY A 240 -13.39 3.98 12.24
C GLY A 240 -12.63 2.66 12.38
N TYR A 241 -13.14 1.76 13.23
CA TYR A 241 -12.68 0.38 13.29
C TYR A 241 -13.84 -0.59 13.12
N VAL A 242 -13.56 -1.72 12.49
CA VAL A 242 -14.57 -2.73 12.18
C VAL A 242 -14.89 -3.55 13.42
N LYS A 243 -16.19 -3.73 13.70
CA LYS A 243 -16.69 -4.63 14.73
C LYS A 243 -17.75 -5.54 14.14
N ALA A 244 -17.90 -6.76 14.65
CA ALA A 244 -19.00 -7.64 14.24
C ALA A 244 -20.36 -6.97 14.51
N SER A 245 -21.32 -7.15 13.60
CA SER A 245 -22.68 -6.63 13.76
C SER A 245 -23.34 -7.19 15.02
N GLY A 246 -24.13 -6.37 15.69
CA GLY A 246 -24.78 -6.72 16.95
C GLY A 246 -23.97 -6.37 18.21
N PHE A 247 -22.72 -5.94 18.06
CA PHE A 247 -21.95 -5.38 19.17
C PHE A 247 -22.07 -3.84 19.22
N SER A 248 -22.10 -3.28 20.43
CA SER A 248 -22.17 -1.83 20.62
C SER A 248 -20.85 -1.14 20.29
N CYS A 249 -20.94 0.06 19.69
CA CYS A 249 -19.80 0.95 19.49
C CYS A 249 -19.67 1.92 20.68
N PRO A 250 -18.59 1.86 21.49
CA PRO A 250 -18.42 2.71 22.68
C PRO A 250 -18.48 4.22 22.40
N HIS A 251 -18.10 4.64 21.21
CA HIS A 251 -18.08 6.05 20.78
C HIS A 251 -19.07 6.33 19.65
N GLY A 252 -20.07 5.45 19.45
CA GLY A 252 -21.01 5.54 18.34
C GLY A 252 -20.49 4.91 17.05
N GLU A 253 -21.39 4.81 16.06
CA GLU A 253 -21.04 4.36 14.72
C GLU A 253 -20.32 5.49 13.96
N PHE A 254 -19.41 5.11 13.07
CA PHE A 254 -18.67 5.98 12.15
C PHE A 254 -19.25 5.87 10.75
#